data_AF-A0A9W9M229-F1
#
_entry.id   AF-A0A9W9M229-F1
#
_cell.length_a   1.000
_cell.length_b   1.000
_cell.length_c   1.000
_cell.angle_alpha   90.00
_cell.angle_beta   90.00
_cell.angle_gamma   90.00
#
_symmetry.space_group_name_H-M   'P 1'
#
loop_
_entity.id
_entity.type
_entity.pdbx_description
1 polymer ?
#
loop_
_entity_poly.entity_id
_entity_poly.type
_entity_poly.pdbx_seq_one_letter_code
_entity_poly.pdbx_strand_id
1 'polypeptide(L)'
;MAVSTTQKSSHNVSRGIWELARLHTREAWLCWYPAIWGACVAASMRDVSLELAPFLRLLFGIWASVTATHCTFCTFNDICDQKLDIHVERCKVRPLPAGMISTSEAVVAFICWLPVTLSVTWGTLGPAVTVGFIPVWVLSTIYPFMKRIMPFPQVVLGAIIGGAVFPGWVGITGDLRNLDQALPLFFATAAWVVYFDIFYATQDRPDDEKIGVKSLAVLMGKNVQVLLAVLGVLQVLLFAVTALRAEMSLIFWVLGLVKLLITMNRIDVHHHFIPPAYVNASNSTPGDPSGWHLPKWTPESTLSLMASHTTRTAILSLTAPGTSIISNSPVDSATLARQINLYGFQLHQEYPTRFGFFASLPHLTSETITSAIEELAYALDILQADGITLYTRYSGTGYLGHIAFAPLWEELNHRKAVVFIHPTNTASDVQIQPVMVNPNLPQPILDYPHETCRAAVDLITSGTISKNPNVKIILSHGGGTLPILATRAANLLYDAGLTDITPERFLEQARGFYFDLALSGNQGNLELLVGKNRFAKTGHVLYGSDFPYAPVETINKYVEMMEDFFAHGGEKEEIARGAAVELFPRFQIEEDNKELL
;
A
#
# COMPACT_ATOMS: atom_id res chain seq x y z
N MET A 1 18.97 -25.84 -8.06
CA MET A 1 18.86 -25.38 -9.47
C MET A 1 17.42 -25.55 -9.91
N ALA A 2 16.64 -24.48 -9.97
CA ALA A 2 15.30 -24.53 -10.55
C ALA A 2 15.34 -23.68 -11.83
N VAL A 3 15.35 -24.36 -12.97
CA VAL A 3 15.10 -23.73 -14.27
C VAL A 3 13.62 -23.38 -14.29
N SER A 4 13.31 -22.09 -14.19
CA SER A 4 11.97 -21.54 -14.44
C SER A 4 11.56 -21.90 -15.87
N THR A 5 10.81 -22.99 -16.02
CA THR A 5 10.15 -23.34 -17.27
C THR A 5 9.11 -22.27 -17.57
N THR A 6 9.38 -21.42 -18.57
CA THR A 6 8.40 -20.50 -19.13
C THR A 6 7.16 -21.30 -19.51
N GLN A 7 6.05 -21.05 -18.82
CA GLN A 7 4.77 -21.69 -19.11
C GLN A 7 4.30 -21.15 -20.46
N LYS A 8 4.63 -21.86 -21.56
CA LYS A 8 4.24 -21.47 -22.91
C LYS A 8 2.72 -21.47 -23.00
N SER A 9 2.14 -20.34 -23.44
CA SER A 9 0.71 -20.26 -23.74
C SER A 9 0.39 -21.12 -24.95
N SER A 10 -0.85 -21.59 -25.05
CA SER A 10 -1.37 -22.10 -26.32
C SER A 10 -1.39 -20.97 -27.36
N HIS A 11 -1.12 -21.33 -28.62
CA HIS A 11 -1.18 -20.39 -29.74
C HIS A 11 -2.61 -19.88 -29.92
N ASN A 12 -2.80 -18.57 -29.84
CA ASN A 12 -4.11 -17.93 -29.99
C ASN A 12 -3.93 -16.51 -30.55
N VAL A 13 -4.11 -16.38 -31.86
CA VAL A 13 -3.87 -15.13 -32.59
C VAL A 13 -4.84 -14.03 -32.19
N SER A 14 -6.13 -14.33 -32.05
CA SER A 14 -7.13 -13.30 -31.73
C SER A 14 -6.91 -12.71 -30.33
N ARG A 15 -6.68 -13.58 -29.34
CA ARG A 15 -6.33 -13.16 -27.98
C ARG A 15 -4.98 -12.45 -27.95
N GLY A 16 -3.98 -12.97 -28.67
CA GLY A 16 -2.66 -12.36 -28.76
C GLY A 16 -2.70 -10.94 -29.33
N ILE A 17 -3.46 -10.69 -30.40
CA ILE A 17 -3.64 -9.33 -30.97
C ILE A 17 -4.36 -8.42 -29.97
N TRP A 18 -5.41 -8.90 -29.31
CA TRP A 18 -6.15 -8.15 -28.30
C TRP A 18 -5.27 -7.74 -27.10
N GLU A 19 -4.39 -8.63 -26.66
CA GLU A 19 -3.46 -8.38 -25.56
C GLU A 19 -2.28 -7.48 -25.98
N LEU A 20 -1.71 -7.67 -27.18
CA LEU A 20 -0.67 -6.78 -27.75
C LEU A 20 -1.17 -5.34 -27.92
N ALA A 21 -2.41 -5.19 -28.38
CA ALA A 21 -3.05 -3.89 -28.54
C ALA A 21 -3.49 -3.24 -27.21
N ARG A 22 -3.32 -3.94 -26.07
CA ARG A 22 -3.70 -3.48 -24.71
C ARG A 22 -5.18 -3.12 -24.57
N LEU A 23 -6.04 -3.72 -25.37
CA LEU A 23 -7.46 -3.41 -25.33
C LEU A 23 -8.20 -4.05 -24.13
N HIS A 24 -7.56 -5.01 -23.45
CA HIS A 24 -8.00 -5.59 -22.17
C HIS A 24 -7.65 -4.70 -20.96
N THR A 25 -6.86 -3.65 -21.14
CA THR A 25 -6.45 -2.73 -20.07
C THR A 25 -7.06 -1.35 -20.28
N ARG A 26 -6.84 -0.44 -19.33
CA ARG A 26 -7.24 0.97 -19.42
C ARG A 26 -6.07 1.89 -19.76
N GLU A 27 -4.94 1.34 -20.21
CA GLU A 27 -3.69 2.10 -20.41
C GLU A 27 -3.83 3.24 -21.43
N ALA A 28 -4.66 3.07 -22.47
CA ALA A 28 -4.93 4.12 -23.46
C ALA A 28 -5.51 5.42 -22.86
N TRP A 29 -6.11 5.35 -21.66
CA TRP A 29 -6.67 6.51 -20.97
C TRP A 29 -5.58 7.48 -20.51
N LEU A 30 -4.33 7.03 -20.42
CA LEU A 30 -3.20 7.83 -19.99
C LEU A 30 -2.90 8.99 -20.93
N CYS A 31 -3.10 8.80 -22.25
CA CYS A 31 -3.01 9.88 -23.25
C CYS A 31 -4.34 10.62 -23.46
N TRP A 32 -5.45 10.08 -22.97
CA TRP A 32 -6.77 10.69 -23.08
C TRP A 32 -6.90 11.92 -22.18
N TYR A 33 -6.49 11.81 -20.91
CA TYR A 33 -6.58 12.93 -19.96
C TYR A 33 -5.81 14.18 -20.41
N PRO A 34 -4.53 14.09 -20.82
CA PRO A 34 -3.78 15.27 -21.24
C PRO A 34 -4.39 15.96 -22.46
N ALA A 35 -4.94 15.18 -23.42
CA ALA A 35 -5.65 15.75 -24.55
C ALA A 35 -6.92 16.50 -24.12
N ILE A 36 -7.68 15.98 -23.15
CA ILE A 36 -8.84 16.72 -22.63
C ILE A 36 -8.40 17.97 -21.89
N TRP A 37 -7.37 17.89 -21.05
CA TRP A 37 -6.85 19.06 -20.36
C TRP A 37 -6.42 20.14 -21.36
N GLY A 38 -5.74 19.75 -22.44
CA GLY A 38 -5.41 20.65 -23.54
C GLY A 38 -6.63 21.31 -24.18
N ALA A 39 -7.70 20.54 -24.44
CA ALA A 39 -8.95 21.07 -24.97
C ALA A 39 -9.64 22.03 -23.99
N CYS A 40 -9.78 21.68 -22.71
CA CYS A 40 -10.42 22.53 -21.71
C CYS A 40 -9.65 23.84 -21.48
N VAL A 41 -8.31 23.77 -21.41
CA VAL A 41 -7.47 24.97 -21.27
C VAL A 41 -7.57 25.85 -22.53
N ALA A 42 -7.55 25.27 -23.73
CA ALA A 42 -7.74 26.00 -24.97
C ALA A 42 -9.11 26.69 -25.01
N ALA A 43 -10.17 26.01 -24.60
CA ALA A 43 -11.52 26.56 -24.56
C ALA A 43 -11.62 27.75 -23.59
N SER A 44 -11.02 27.63 -22.40
CA SER A 44 -10.93 28.71 -21.42
C SER A 44 -10.17 29.92 -21.98
N MET A 45 -8.98 29.71 -22.52
CA MET A 45 -8.09 30.79 -23.01
C MET A 45 -8.61 31.47 -24.30
N ARG A 46 -9.49 30.81 -25.05
CA ARG A 46 -10.08 31.33 -26.28
C ARG A 46 -11.52 31.81 -26.11
N ASP A 47 -12.04 31.77 -24.89
CA ASP A 47 -13.44 32.10 -24.57
C ASP A 47 -14.43 31.35 -25.48
N VAL A 48 -14.11 30.06 -25.74
CA VAL A 48 -14.95 29.18 -26.57
C VAL A 48 -15.93 28.46 -25.65
N SER A 49 -17.22 28.76 -25.80
CA SER A 49 -18.27 28.04 -25.10
C SER A 49 -18.31 26.57 -25.56
N LEU A 50 -18.14 25.64 -24.62
CA LEU A 50 -18.22 24.21 -24.89
C LEU A 50 -19.68 23.76 -24.94
N GLU A 51 -20.29 23.86 -26.12
CA GLU A 51 -21.58 23.22 -26.37
C GLU A 51 -21.48 21.70 -26.17
N LEU A 52 -22.50 21.11 -25.54
CA LEU A 52 -22.47 19.71 -25.13
C LEU A 52 -22.22 18.75 -26.29
N ALA A 53 -22.93 18.90 -27.40
CA ALA A 53 -22.85 17.97 -28.52
C ALA A 53 -21.48 18.02 -29.26
N PRO A 54 -20.94 19.19 -29.66
CA PRO A 54 -19.59 19.30 -30.19
C PRO A 54 -18.51 18.80 -29.21
N PHE A 55 -18.65 19.11 -27.93
CA PHE A 55 -17.69 18.67 -26.92
C PHE A 55 -17.70 17.15 -26.74
N LEU A 56 -18.88 16.51 -26.68
CA LEU A 56 -18.98 15.04 -26.63
C LEU A 56 -18.38 14.36 -27.87
N ARG A 57 -18.54 14.96 -29.06
CA ARG A 57 -17.89 14.47 -30.29
C ARG A 57 -16.37 14.56 -30.19
N LEU A 58 -15.84 15.67 -29.66
CA LEU A 58 -14.41 15.84 -29.42
C LEU A 58 -13.89 14.80 -28.41
N LEU A 59 -14.57 14.61 -27.28
CA LEU A 59 -14.19 13.63 -26.26
C LEU A 59 -14.14 12.20 -26.83
N PHE A 60 -15.16 11.82 -27.61
CA PHE A 60 -15.20 10.52 -28.28
C PHE A 60 -14.10 10.39 -29.34
N GLY A 61 -13.87 11.44 -30.14
CA GLY A 61 -12.82 11.43 -31.16
C GLY A 61 -11.43 11.30 -30.55
N ILE A 62 -11.15 12.03 -29.45
CA ILE A 62 -9.91 11.91 -28.70
C ILE A 62 -9.77 10.48 -28.17
N TRP A 63 -10.80 9.95 -27.50
CA TRP A 63 -10.80 8.58 -26.98
C TRP A 63 -10.51 7.53 -28.06
N ALA A 64 -11.20 7.60 -29.20
CA ALA A 64 -11.00 6.66 -30.30
C ALA A 64 -9.58 6.77 -30.88
N SER A 65 -9.07 7.99 -31.06
CA SER A 65 -7.77 8.27 -31.66
C SER A 65 -6.61 7.84 -30.76
N VAL A 66 -6.67 8.14 -29.45
CA VAL A 66 -5.64 7.71 -28.49
C VAL A 66 -5.67 6.20 -28.29
N THR A 67 -6.85 5.57 -28.32
CA THR A 67 -6.97 4.11 -28.26
C THR A 67 -6.32 3.45 -29.48
N ALA A 68 -6.63 3.91 -30.69
CA ALA A 68 -6.01 3.37 -31.91
C ALA A 68 -4.49 3.60 -31.93
N THR A 69 -4.05 4.79 -31.53
CA THR A 69 -2.62 5.12 -31.36
C THR A 69 -1.95 4.14 -30.38
N HIS A 70 -2.56 3.90 -29.23
CA HIS A 70 -2.04 2.97 -28.22
C HIS A 70 -1.94 1.53 -28.76
N CYS A 71 -3.00 1.03 -29.42
CA CYS A 71 -2.99 -0.29 -30.07
C CYS A 71 -1.79 -0.45 -31.01
N THR A 72 -1.53 0.59 -31.80
CA THR A 72 -0.46 0.61 -32.81
C THR A 72 0.92 0.53 -32.15
N PHE A 73 1.21 1.47 -31.24
CA PHE A 73 2.56 1.64 -30.72
C PHE A 73 2.90 0.71 -29.57
N CYS A 74 1.93 0.18 -28.83
CA CYS A 74 2.17 -0.92 -27.88
C CYS A 74 2.48 -2.22 -28.61
N THR A 75 1.77 -2.53 -29.70
CA THR A 75 2.09 -3.67 -30.56
C THR A 75 3.51 -3.54 -31.10
N PHE A 76 3.89 -2.35 -31.59
CA PHE A 76 5.25 -2.09 -32.06
C PHE A 76 6.31 -2.22 -30.96
N ASN A 77 6.04 -1.67 -29.77
CA ASN A 77 6.95 -1.74 -28.63
C ASN A 77 7.23 -3.20 -28.22
N ASP A 78 6.19 -4.02 -28.07
CA ASP A 78 6.33 -5.43 -27.72
C ASP A 78 7.08 -6.23 -28.82
N ILE A 79 6.90 -5.90 -30.11
CA ILE A 79 7.71 -6.47 -31.21
C ILE A 79 9.20 -6.16 -31.02
N CYS A 80 9.54 -4.92 -30.71
CA CYS A 80 10.93 -4.51 -30.51
C CYS A 80 11.53 -5.13 -29.23
N ASP A 81 10.72 -5.32 -28.19
CA ASP A 81 11.19 -5.64 -26.85
C ASP A 81 11.11 -7.11 -26.48
N GLN A 82 10.48 -7.96 -27.30
CA GLN A 82 10.28 -9.40 -27.05
C GLN A 82 11.49 -10.16 -26.49
N LYS A 83 12.72 -9.80 -26.90
CA LYS A 83 13.97 -10.44 -26.41
C LYS A 83 14.35 -10.01 -24.99
N LEU A 84 14.10 -8.75 -24.65
CA LEU A 84 14.34 -8.22 -23.31
C LEU A 84 13.26 -8.72 -22.35
N ASP A 85 12.01 -8.75 -22.82
CA ASP A 85 10.84 -9.11 -22.02
C ASP A 85 10.90 -10.57 -21.51
N ILE A 86 11.62 -11.47 -22.18
CA ILE A 86 11.88 -12.85 -21.70
C ILE A 86 12.68 -12.86 -20.37
N HIS A 87 13.49 -11.83 -20.12
CA HIS A 87 14.37 -11.78 -18.95
C HIS A 87 13.78 -11.00 -17.76
N VAL A 88 12.66 -10.29 -17.97
CA VAL A 88 11.98 -9.50 -16.92
C VAL A 88 10.77 -10.29 -16.43
N GLU A 89 10.74 -10.64 -15.14
CA GLU A 89 9.75 -11.58 -14.57
C GLU A 89 8.30 -11.21 -14.92
N ARG A 90 7.94 -9.93 -14.76
CA ARG A 90 6.62 -9.39 -15.09
C ARG A 90 6.27 -9.48 -16.58
N CYS A 91 7.26 -9.39 -17.47
CA CYS A 91 7.03 -9.33 -18.92
C CYS A 91 7.01 -10.71 -19.59
N LYS A 92 7.46 -11.77 -18.91
CA LYS A 92 7.47 -13.16 -19.43
C LYS A 92 6.09 -13.67 -19.85
N VAL A 93 5.03 -13.15 -19.25
CA VAL A 93 3.64 -13.53 -19.53
C VAL A 93 3.03 -12.82 -20.75
N ARG A 94 3.73 -11.84 -21.34
CA ARG A 94 3.22 -11.10 -22.50
C ARG A 94 3.05 -12.01 -23.72
N PRO A 95 2.15 -11.68 -24.69
CA PRO A 95 1.81 -12.57 -25.79
C PRO A 95 2.99 -13.09 -26.63
N LEU A 96 3.97 -12.21 -26.92
CA LEU A 96 5.17 -12.57 -27.69
C LEU A 96 6.16 -13.42 -26.87
N PRO A 97 6.65 -13.00 -25.69
CA PRO A 97 7.51 -13.82 -24.82
C PRO A 97 6.90 -15.18 -24.43
N ALA A 98 5.58 -15.23 -24.18
CA ALA A 98 4.87 -16.46 -23.81
C ALA A 98 4.60 -17.40 -24.99
N GLY A 99 4.86 -16.96 -26.23
CA GLY A 99 4.61 -17.73 -27.45
C GLY A 99 3.13 -17.89 -27.81
N MET A 100 2.25 -17.00 -27.33
CA MET A 100 0.82 -16.99 -27.67
C MET A 100 0.56 -16.57 -29.12
N ILE A 101 1.44 -15.72 -29.66
CA ILE A 101 1.39 -15.22 -31.04
C ILE A 101 2.82 -15.16 -31.59
N SER A 102 2.97 -15.40 -32.90
CA SER A 102 4.26 -15.31 -33.59
C SER A 102 4.65 -13.86 -33.89
N THR A 103 5.95 -13.60 -34.03
CA THR A 103 6.47 -12.28 -34.44
C THR A 103 5.90 -11.83 -35.79
N SER A 104 5.73 -12.74 -36.74
CA SER A 104 5.14 -12.41 -38.06
C SER A 104 3.68 -11.97 -37.97
N GLU A 105 2.87 -12.65 -37.14
CA GLU A 105 1.47 -12.27 -36.92
C GLU A 105 1.38 -10.91 -36.21
N ALA A 106 2.26 -10.65 -35.24
CA ALA A 106 2.35 -9.35 -34.58
C ALA A 106 2.74 -8.22 -35.55
N VAL A 107 3.68 -8.46 -36.46
CA VAL A 107 4.08 -7.49 -37.50
C VAL A 107 2.92 -7.19 -38.45
N VAL A 108 2.17 -8.20 -38.88
CA VAL A 108 0.95 -8.00 -39.70
C VAL A 108 -0.07 -7.16 -38.93
N ALA A 109 -0.31 -7.48 -37.65
CA ALA A 109 -1.22 -6.71 -36.81
C ALA A 109 -0.79 -5.24 -36.70
N PHE A 110 0.51 -4.97 -36.46
CA PHE A 110 1.06 -3.61 -36.44
C PHE A 110 0.81 -2.86 -37.77
N ILE A 111 1.08 -3.50 -38.92
CA ILE A 111 0.83 -2.90 -40.23
C ILE A 111 -0.66 -2.59 -40.44
N CYS A 112 -1.56 -3.46 -39.98
CA CYS A 112 -3.00 -3.22 -40.05
C CYS A 112 -3.46 -2.08 -39.14
N TRP A 113 -2.82 -1.85 -37.99
CA TRP A 113 -3.16 -0.77 -37.08
C TRP A 113 -2.81 0.62 -37.62
N LEU A 114 -1.75 0.76 -38.42
CA LEU A 114 -1.33 2.05 -39.01
C LEU A 114 -2.45 2.79 -39.77
N PRO A 115 -3.11 2.19 -40.80
CA PRO A 115 -4.20 2.86 -41.50
C PRO A 115 -5.45 3.04 -40.62
N VAL A 116 -5.69 2.15 -39.65
CA VAL A 116 -6.81 2.30 -38.70
C VAL A 116 -6.62 3.55 -37.85
N THR A 117 -5.43 3.72 -37.26
CA THR A 117 -5.09 4.90 -36.44
C THR A 117 -5.20 6.18 -37.23
N LEU A 118 -4.66 6.21 -38.44
CA LEU A 118 -4.77 7.38 -39.31
C LEU A 118 -6.23 7.68 -39.66
N SER A 119 -7.01 6.68 -40.06
CA SER A 119 -8.39 6.85 -40.50
C SER A 119 -9.32 7.27 -39.36
N VAL A 120 -9.15 6.69 -38.17
CA VAL A 120 -9.91 7.05 -36.97
C VAL A 120 -9.60 8.48 -36.56
N THR A 121 -8.33 8.84 -36.49
CA THR A 121 -7.91 10.21 -36.11
C THR A 121 -8.43 11.24 -37.11
N TRP A 122 -8.22 10.99 -38.40
CA TRP A 122 -8.72 11.88 -39.45
C TRP A 122 -10.24 11.98 -39.48
N GLY A 123 -10.93 10.84 -39.41
CA GLY A 123 -12.38 10.78 -39.53
C GLY A 123 -13.13 11.36 -38.32
N THR A 124 -12.54 11.29 -37.13
CA THR A 124 -13.21 11.76 -35.89
C THR A 124 -12.77 13.17 -35.48
N LEU A 125 -11.52 13.56 -35.72
CA LEU A 125 -10.94 14.82 -35.25
C LEU A 125 -10.49 15.76 -36.37
N GLY A 126 -10.46 15.29 -37.62
CA GLY A 126 -10.11 16.09 -38.78
C GLY A 126 -8.61 16.29 -39.01
N PRO A 127 -8.25 16.99 -40.10
CA PRO A 127 -6.87 17.12 -40.57
C PRO A 127 -5.94 17.85 -39.60
N ALA A 128 -6.37 18.97 -39.01
CA ALA A 128 -5.53 19.78 -38.15
C ALA A 128 -5.09 19.00 -36.90
N VAL A 129 -6.03 18.32 -36.25
CA VAL A 129 -5.75 17.49 -35.06
C VAL A 129 -4.89 16.28 -35.43
N THR A 130 -5.13 15.67 -36.59
CA THR A 130 -4.31 14.56 -37.11
C THR A 130 -2.85 14.98 -37.26
N VAL A 131 -2.58 16.18 -37.80
CA VAL A 131 -1.21 16.71 -37.88
C VAL A 131 -0.63 16.93 -36.48
N GLY A 132 -1.44 17.36 -35.51
CA GLY A 132 -1.05 17.48 -34.11
C GLY A 132 -0.60 16.16 -33.47
N PHE A 133 -1.08 15.00 -33.94
CA PHE A 133 -0.67 13.68 -33.45
C PHE A 133 0.65 13.16 -34.06
N ILE A 134 1.11 13.72 -35.19
CA ILE A 134 2.32 13.25 -35.87
C ILE A 134 3.56 13.22 -34.95
N PRO A 135 3.86 14.27 -34.15
CA PRO A 135 5.00 14.22 -33.23
C PRO A 135 4.90 13.09 -32.20
N VAL A 136 3.69 12.83 -31.68
CA VAL A 136 3.43 11.74 -30.72
C VAL A 136 3.73 10.39 -31.37
N TRP A 137 3.24 10.16 -32.59
CA TRP A 137 3.49 8.93 -33.35
C TRP A 137 4.97 8.73 -33.70
N VAL A 138 5.68 9.79 -34.10
CA VAL A 138 7.13 9.74 -34.39
C VAL A 138 7.91 9.36 -33.14
N LEU A 139 7.65 10.03 -32.01
CA LEU A 139 8.30 9.72 -30.74
C LEU A 139 7.98 8.30 -30.28
N SER A 140 6.74 7.83 -30.48
CA SER A 140 6.30 6.48 -30.10
C SER A 140 6.99 5.38 -30.91
N THR A 141 7.34 5.68 -32.17
CA THR A 141 8.16 4.78 -33.00
C THR A 141 9.62 4.72 -32.51
N ILE A 142 10.14 5.83 -32.00
CA ILE A 142 11.52 5.93 -31.54
C ILE A 142 11.69 5.34 -30.12
N TYR A 143 10.69 5.49 -29.27
CA TYR A 143 10.71 5.15 -27.85
C TYR A 143 11.24 3.75 -27.48
N PRO A 144 10.84 2.65 -28.15
CA PRO A 144 11.30 1.31 -27.80
C PRO A 144 12.83 1.17 -27.85
N PHE A 145 13.50 1.98 -28.67
CA PHE A 145 14.95 1.97 -28.82
C PHE A 145 15.68 2.79 -27.75
N MET A 146 15.00 3.74 -27.11
CA MET A 146 15.63 4.71 -26.21
C MET A 146 16.25 4.04 -24.98
N LYS A 147 15.59 3.02 -24.42
CA LYS A 147 16.12 2.25 -23.28
C LYS A 147 17.44 1.53 -23.57
N ARG A 148 17.80 1.35 -24.84
CA ARG A 148 19.08 0.75 -25.28
C ARG A 148 20.21 1.78 -25.37
N ILE A 149 19.89 3.05 -25.53
CA ILE A 149 20.89 4.09 -25.87
C ILE A 149 21.07 5.15 -24.77
N MET A 150 20.04 5.47 -23.98
CA MET A 150 20.07 6.54 -22.99
C MET A 150 19.55 6.09 -21.61
N PRO A 151 20.06 6.66 -20.50
CA PRO A 151 19.64 6.31 -19.14
C PRO A 151 18.38 7.03 -18.65
N PHE A 152 17.65 7.71 -19.53
CA PHE A 152 16.41 8.41 -19.18
C PHE A 152 15.31 8.26 -20.25
N PRO A 153 15.01 7.02 -20.70
CA PRO A 153 13.95 6.78 -21.69
C PRO A 153 12.58 7.29 -21.22
N GLN A 154 12.37 7.40 -19.90
CA GLN A 154 11.15 7.95 -19.30
C GLN A 154 10.84 9.38 -19.74
N VAL A 155 11.87 10.18 -20.04
CA VAL A 155 11.68 11.55 -20.55
C VAL A 155 11.03 11.53 -21.93
N VAL A 156 11.38 10.56 -22.78
CA VAL A 156 10.77 10.38 -24.09
C VAL A 156 9.32 9.90 -23.95
N LEU A 157 9.04 8.99 -23.00
CA LEU A 157 7.67 8.61 -22.66
C LEU A 157 6.85 9.81 -22.19
N GLY A 158 7.44 10.65 -21.34
CA GLY A 158 6.85 11.92 -20.89
C GLY A 158 6.49 12.85 -22.04
N ALA A 159 7.36 12.96 -23.04
CA ALA A 159 7.08 13.75 -24.24
C ALA A 159 5.96 13.14 -25.11
N ILE A 160 5.83 11.81 -25.18
CA ILE A 160 4.75 11.13 -25.91
C ILE A 160 3.40 11.40 -25.25
N ILE A 161 3.29 11.09 -23.96
CA ILE A 161 2.03 11.18 -23.22
C ILE A 161 1.66 12.66 -22.99
N GLY A 162 2.62 13.48 -22.58
CA GLY A 162 2.44 14.92 -22.46
C GLY A 162 2.11 15.58 -23.80
N GLY A 163 2.65 15.07 -24.91
CA GLY A 163 2.40 15.57 -26.26
C GLY A 163 0.92 15.50 -26.67
N ALA A 164 0.13 14.62 -26.04
CA ALA A 164 -1.31 14.52 -26.29
C ALA A 164 -2.09 15.81 -25.92
N VAL A 165 -1.50 16.71 -25.11
CA VAL A 165 -2.05 18.04 -24.83
C VAL A 165 -2.29 18.85 -26.12
N PHE A 166 -1.37 18.77 -27.09
CA PHE A 166 -1.45 19.60 -28.29
C PHE A 166 -2.60 19.19 -29.24
N PRO A 167 -2.81 17.91 -29.58
CA PRO A 167 -4.01 17.50 -30.32
C PRO A 167 -5.32 17.95 -29.67
N GLY A 168 -5.39 17.90 -28.34
CA GLY A 168 -6.52 18.40 -27.56
C GLY A 168 -6.77 19.89 -27.76
N TRP A 169 -5.71 20.68 -27.62
CA TRP A 169 -5.72 22.12 -27.88
C TRP A 169 -6.18 22.45 -29.31
N VAL A 170 -5.61 21.77 -30.30
CA VAL A 170 -5.94 21.93 -31.71
C VAL A 170 -7.39 21.54 -32.01
N GLY A 171 -7.96 20.59 -31.26
CA GLY A 171 -9.36 20.20 -31.36
C GLY A 171 -10.34 21.33 -31.05
N ILE A 172 -9.91 22.35 -30.29
CA ILE A 172 -10.68 23.55 -29.99
C ILE A 172 -10.30 24.71 -30.90
N THR A 173 -9.00 24.95 -31.14
CA THR A 173 -8.56 26.10 -31.94
C THR A 173 -8.71 25.90 -33.44
N GLY A 174 -8.72 24.65 -33.92
CA GLY A 174 -8.79 24.31 -35.34
C GLY A 174 -7.50 24.56 -36.12
N ASP A 175 -6.42 25.05 -35.47
CA ASP A 175 -5.13 25.31 -36.11
C ASP A 175 -3.94 25.06 -35.14
N LEU A 176 -2.73 25.03 -35.71
CA LEU A 176 -1.47 24.76 -35.01
C LEU A 176 -0.78 26.04 -34.48
N ARG A 177 -1.50 27.17 -34.38
CA ARG A 177 -0.93 28.43 -33.90
C ARG A 177 -1.04 28.50 -32.38
N ASN A 178 -0.11 29.26 -31.78
CA ASN A 178 -0.09 29.54 -30.34
C ASN A 178 -0.01 28.30 -29.42
N LEU A 179 0.60 27.22 -29.90
CA LEU A 179 0.82 26.01 -29.09
C LEU A 179 1.75 26.28 -27.89
N ASP A 180 2.52 27.36 -27.92
CA ASP A 180 3.36 27.84 -26.82
C ASP A 180 2.57 28.11 -25.53
N GLN A 181 1.28 28.44 -25.67
CA GLN A 181 0.38 28.64 -24.54
C GLN A 181 0.13 27.34 -23.76
N ALA A 182 0.16 26.19 -24.44
CA ALA A 182 -0.04 24.87 -23.85
C ALA A 182 1.25 24.24 -23.28
N LEU A 183 2.42 24.86 -23.48
CA LEU A 183 3.71 24.32 -23.03
C LEU A 183 3.77 24.03 -21.53
N PRO A 184 3.28 24.89 -20.62
CA PRO A 184 3.30 24.58 -19.19
C PRO A 184 2.54 23.29 -18.86
N LEU A 185 1.38 23.08 -19.49
CA LEU A 185 0.58 21.86 -19.30
C LEU A 185 1.27 20.63 -19.88
N PHE A 186 1.89 20.76 -21.05
CA PHE A 186 2.72 19.71 -21.65
C PHE A 186 3.84 19.30 -20.69
N PHE A 187 4.62 20.25 -20.16
CA PHE A 187 5.71 19.96 -19.26
C PHE A 187 5.22 19.43 -17.90
N ALA A 188 4.08 19.90 -17.38
CA ALA A 188 3.47 19.36 -16.16
C ALA A 188 3.14 17.89 -16.34
N THR A 189 2.50 17.55 -17.46
CA THR A 189 2.14 16.16 -17.79
C THR A 189 3.38 15.30 -18.04
N ALA A 190 4.38 15.82 -18.75
CA ALA A 190 5.62 15.09 -18.98
C ALA A 190 6.38 14.83 -17.67
N ALA A 191 6.46 15.81 -16.76
CA ALA A 191 7.07 15.65 -15.44
C ALA A 191 6.34 14.60 -14.60
N TRP A 192 5.00 14.61 -14.61
CA TRP A 192 4.18 13.59 -13.97
C TRP A 192 4.46 12.19 -14.53
N VAL A 193 4.60 12.09 -15.85
CA VAL A 193 4.88 10.82 -16.51
C VAL A 193 6.23 10.26 -16.10
N VAL A 194 7.26 11.11 -16.10
CA VAL A 194 8.56 10.72 -15.59
C VAL A 194 8.47 10.33 -14.12
N TYR A 195 7.73 11.07 -13.30
CA TYR A 195 7.53 10.80 -11.88
C TYR A 195 6.92 9.41 -11.65
N PHE A 196 5.77 9.09 -12.26
CA PHE A 196 5.11 7.79 -12.03
C PHE A 196 5.90 6.63 -12.66
N ASP A 197 6.54 6.84 -13.81
CA ASP A 197 7.24 5.76 -14.50
C ASP A 197 8.53 5.37 -13.77
N ILE A 198 9.16 6.31 -13.06
CA ILE A 198 10.26 6.02 -12.13
C ILE A 198 9.82 5.10 -10.99
N PHE A 199 8.59 5.22 -10.48
CA PHE A 199 8.08 4.31 -9.43
C PHE A 199 8.08 2.86 -9.93
N TYR A 200 7.57 2.61 -11.14
CA TYR A 200 7.57 1.27 -11.73
C TYR A 200 9.00 0.79 -12.04
N ALA A 201 9.83 1.65 -12.64
CA ALA A 201 11.21 1.31 -12.97
C ALA A 201 12.07 0.99 -11.73
N THR A 202 11.70 1.51 -10.55
CA THR A 202 12.39 1.18 -9.30
C THR A 202 12.13 -0.27 -8.87
N GLN A 203 10.97 -0.84 -9.19
CA GLN A 203 10.64 -2.24 -8.89
C GLN A 203 11.43 -3.21 -9.78
N ASP A 204 11.59 -2.85 -11.06
CA ASP A 204 12.30 -3.66 -12.07
C ASP A 204 13.83 -3.51 -11.96
N ARG A 205 14.32 -2.57 -11.14
CA ARG A 205 15.74 -2.21 -11.02
C ARG A 205 16.69 -3.40 -10.78
N PRO A 206 16.41 -4.35 -9.86
CA PRO A 206 17.33 -5.47 -9.62
C PRO A 206 17.53 -6.36 -10.84
N ASP A 207 16.53 -6.45 -11.72
CA ASP A 207 16.62 -7.22 -12.95
C ASP A 207 17.24 -6.40 -14.08
N ASP A 208 16.86 -5.12 -14.21
CA ASP A 208 17.45 -4.17 -15.17
C ASP A 208 18.97 -4.05 -15.02
N GLU A 209 19.47 -3.97 -13.78
CA GLU A 209 20.91 -3.92 -13.48
C GLU A 209 21.63 -5.19 -13.96
N LYS A 210 21.00 -6.38 -13.89
CA LYS A 210 21.60 -7.65 -14.34
C LYS A 210 21.71 -7.73 -15.86
N ILE A 211 20.72 -7.21 -16.58
CA ILE A 211 20.65 -7.28 -18.05
C ILE A 211 21.23 -6.03 -18.74
N GLY A 212 21.68 -5.03 -17.96
CA GLY A 212 22.31 -3.82 -18.46
C GLY A 212 21.35 -2.82 -19.10
N VAL A 213 20.06 -2.86 -18.72
CA VAL A 213 19.07 -1.86 -19.17
C VAL A 213 19.33 -0.54 -18.46
N LYS A 214 19.31 0.57 -19.22
CA LYS A 214 19.55 1.92 -18.69
C LYS A 214 18.22 2.59 -18.36
N SER A 215 18.09 3.17 -17.16
CA SER A 215 16.88 3.87 -16.71
C SER A 215 17.21 4.92 -15.63
N LEU A 216 16.31 5.90 -15.41
CA LEU A 216 16.50 6.90 -14.36
C LEU A 216 16.56 6.27 -12.96
N ALA A 217 15.83 5.18 -12.73
CA ALA A 217 15.87 4.43 -11.47
C ALA A 217 17.27 3.82 -11.23
N VAL A 218 17.89 3.27 -12.27
CA VAL A 218 19.26 2.75 -12.21
C VAL A 218 20.27 3.89 -12.03
N LEU A 219 20.13 4.98 -12.79
CA LEU A 219 21.05 6.12 -12.76
C LEU A 219 21.05 6.85 -11.41
N MET A 220 19.86 7.11 -10.85
CA MET A 220 19.72 7.94 -9.64
C MET A 220 19.95 7.16 -8.36
N GLY A 221 19.82 5.84 -8.38
CA GLY A 221 20.19 5.02 -7.24
C GLY A 221 19.42 5.37 -5.97
N LYS A 222 20.15 5.76 -4.92
CA LYS A 222 19.58 6.22 -3.64
C LYS A 222 18.91 7.59 -3.73
N ASN A 223 19.24 8.39 -4.75
CA ASN A 223 18.74 9.75 -4.93
C ASN A 223 17.40 9.81 -5.68
N VAL A 224 16.77 8.66 -5.99
CA VAL A 224 15.46 8.61 -6.66
C VAL A 224 14.41 9.43 -5.90
N GLN A 225 14.40 9.39 -4.57
CA GLN A 225 13.44 10.14 -3.76
C GLN A 225 13.56 11.66 -3.95
N VAL A 226 14.78 12.18 -4.04
CA VAL A 226 15.03 13.61 -4.30
C VAL A 226 14.55 13.99 -5.70
N LEU A 227 14.83 13.16 -6.70
CA LEU A 227 14.34 13.40 -8.06
C LEU A 227 12.81 13.43 -8.12
N LEU A 228 12.15 12.46 -7.47
CA LEU A 228 10.70 12.41 -7.37
C LEU A 228 10.14 13.67 -6.70
N ALA A 229 10.74 14.13 -5.59
CA ALA A 229 10.34 15.36 -4.93
C ALA A 229 10.47 16.58 -5.87
N VAL A 230 11.59 16.72 -6.57
CA VAL A 230 11.82 17.80 -7.53
C VAL A 230 10.81 17.76 -8.68
N LEU A 231 10.55 16.58 -9.26
CA LEU A 231 9.57 16.40 -10.33
C LEU A 231 8.14 16.72 -9.86
N GLY A 232 7.79 16.33 -8.63
CA GLY A 232 6.48 16.64 -8.03
C GLY A 232 6.28 18.15 -7.83
N VAL A 233 7.28 18.84 -7.26
CA VAL A 233 7.25 20.31 -7.12
C VAL A 233 7.16 20.99 -8.48
N LEU A 234 7.99 20.56 -9.43
CA LEU A 234 7.98 21.10 -10.80
C LEU A 234 6.62 20.91 -11.47
N GLN A 235 6.01 19.73 -11.34
CA GLN A 235 4.68 19.45 -11.87
C GLN A 235 3.64 20.41 -11.30
N VAL A 236 3.60 20.59 -9.98
CA VAL A 236 2.64 21.49 -9.31
C VAL A 236 2.82 22.93 -9.77
N LEU A 237 4.07 23.41 -9.86
CA LEU A 237 4.36 24.77 -10.36
C LEU A 237 3.90 24.96 -11.81
N LEU A 238 4.11 23.98 -12.68
CA LEU A 238 3.69 24.05 -14.07
C LEU A 238 2.17 24.00 -14.24
N PHE A 239 1.47 23.21 -13.41
CA PHE A 239 0.01 23.27 -13.34
C PHE A 239 -0.47 24.63 -12.83
N ALA A 240 0.18 25.21 -11.83
CA ALA A 240 -0.16 26.54 -11.33
C ALA A 240 0.01 27.60 -12.42
N VAL A 241 1.10 27.57 -13.18
CA VAL A 241 1.30 28.46 -14.33
C VAL A 241 0.22 28.27 -15.40
N THR A 242 -0.18 27.02 -15.68
CA THR A 242 -1.27 26.73 -16.62
C THR A 242 -2.59 27.35 -16.15
N ALA A 243 -2.94 27.13 -14.88
CA ALA A 243 -4.18 27.61 -14.28
C ALA A 243 -4.25 29.14 -14.22
N LEU A 244 -3.13 29.81 -13.90
CA LEU A 244 -3.03 31.26 -13.93
C LEU A 244 -3.20 31.81 -15.35
N ARG A 245 -2.57 31.19 -16.36
CA ARG A 245 -2.71 31.60 -17.77
C ARG A 245 -4.11 31.40 -18.32
N ALA A 246 -4.81 30.36 -17.84
CA ALA A 246 -6.16 30.03 -18.26
C ALA A 246 -7.25 30.74 -17.44
N GLU A 247 -6.86 31.62 -16.51
CA GLU A 247 -7.74 32.34 -15.60
C GLU A 247 -8.72 31.41 -14.86
N MET A 248 -8.23 30.23 -14.45
CA MET A 248 -9.06 29.21 -13.82
C MET A 248 -9.64 29.70 -12.48
N SER A 249 -10.91 29.36 -12.24
CA SER A 249 -11.65 29.76 -11.04
C SER A 249 -11.02 29.26 -9.74
N LEU A 250 -11.34 29.93 -8.63
CA LEU A 250 -10.91 29.56 -7.28
C LEU A 250 -11.25 28.10 -6.91
N ILE A 251 -12.32 27.53 -7.49
CA ILE A 251 -12.74 26.14 -7.26
C ILE A 251 -11.66 25.15 -7.71
N PHE A 252 -10.97 25.42 -8.83
CA PHE A 252 -9.86 24.58 -9.30
C PHE A 252 -8.74 24.52 -8.26
N TRP A 253 -8.38 25.66 -7.68
CA TRP A 253 -7.35 25.78 -6.66
C TRP A 253 -7.74 25.07 -5.37
N VAL A 254 -8.98 25.26 -4.90
CA VAL A 254 -9.48 24.61 -3.69
C VAL A 254 -9.51 23.09 -3.85
N LEU A 255 -10.01 22.56 -4.97
CA LEU A 255 -10.03 21.11 -5.22
C LEU A 255 -8.62 20.54 -5.36
N GLY A 256 -7.69 21.28 -6.00
CA GLY A 256 -6.28 20.90 -6.09
C GLY A 256 -5.59 20.82 -4.73
N LEU A 257 -5.80 21.83 -3.88
CA LEU A 257 -5.25 21.89 -2.52
C LEU A 257 -5.86 20.83 -1.60
N VAL A 258 -7.17 20.63 -1.66
CA VAL A 258 -7.87 19.59 -0.89
C VAL A 258 -7.37 18.20 -1.29
N LYS A 259 -7.16 17.93 -2.59
CA LYS A 259 -6.56 16.65 -3.02
C LYS A 259 -5.15 16.47 -2.47
N LEU A 260 -4.32 17.52 -2.45
CA LEU A 260 -2.96 17.51 -1.90
C LEU A 260 -2.93 17.27 -0.39
N LEU A 261 -3.90 17.84 0.34
CA LEU A 261 -4.04 17.71 1.79
C LEU A 261 -4.64 16.37 2.22
N ILE A 262 -5.52 15.77 1.39
CA ILE A 262 -6.15 14.47 1.66
C ILE A 262 -5.19 13.28 1.42
N THR A 263 -4.08 13.48 0.70
CA THR A 263 -3.24 12.36 0.21
C THR A 263 -2.26 11.72 1.20
N MET A 264 -2.10 12.18 2.45
CA MET A 264 -1.10 11.60 3.38
C MET A 264 -1.57 11.70 4.84
N ASN A 265 -2.47 10.82 5.29
CA ASN A 265 -3.02 10.94 6.65
C ASN A 265 -3.19 9.65 7.45
N ARG A 266 -3.01 8.45 6.87
CA ARG A 266 -3.24 7.23 7.65
C ARG A 266 -2.19 7.03 8.74
N ILE A 267 -2.59 6.44 9.87
CA ILE A 267 -1.68 5.89 10.88
C ILE A 267 -1.84 4.37 10.86
N ASP A 268 -0.78 3.68 10.49
CA ASP A 268 -0.72 2.22 10.45
C ASP A 268 -0.26 1.70 11.82
N VAL A 269 -1.18 1.10 12.58
CA VAL A 269 -0.88 0.56 13.92
C VAL A 269 -0.44 -0.91 13.89
N HIS A 270 -0.47 -1.55 12.72
CA HIS A 270 -0.07 -2.94 12.56
C HIS A 270 0.96 -3.00 11.44
N HIS A 271 2.18 -2.59 11.78
CA HIS A 271 3.30 -2.54 10.86
C HIS A 271 4.52 -3.15 11.51
N HIS A 272 5.13 -4.14 10.88
CA HIS A 272 6.27 -4.83 11.43
C HIS A 272 7.60 -4.25 10.96
N PHE A 273 8.57 -4.36 11.83
CA PHE A 273 9.98 -4.12 11.52
C PHE A 273 10.81 -5.36 11.87
N ILE A 274 11.96 -5.50 11.22
CA ILE A 274 12.84 -6.66 11.39
C ILE A 274 14.23 -6.16 11.77
N PRO A 275 14.47 -5.93 13.08
CA PRO A 275 15.76 -5.44 13.55
C PRO A 275 16.90 -6.42 13.25
N PRO A 276 18.14 -5.95 13.01
CA PRO A 276 19.29 -6.83 12.78
C PRO A 276 19.52 -7.86 13.90
N ALA A 277 19.27 -7.47 15.16
CA ALA A 277 19.36 -8.38 16.31
C ALA A 277 18.37 -9.55 16.20
N TYR A 278 17.15 -9.30 15.71
CA TYR A 278 16.15 -10.34 15.49
C TYR A 278 16.53 -11.28 14.34
N VAL A 279 17.07 -10.74 13.24
CA VAL A 279 17.60 -11.55 12.13
C VAL A 279 18.68 -12.51 12.63
N ASN A 280 19.60 -12.03 13.47
CA ASN A 280 20.67 -12.86 14.04
C ASN A 280 20.10 -13.95 14.96
N ALA A 281 19.14 -13.62 15.83
CA ALA A 281 18.47 -14.60 16.69
C ALA A 281 17.71 -15.66 15.86
N SER A 282 16.99 -15.23 14.82
CA SER A 282 16.25 -16.13 13.93
C SER A 282 17.17 -17.07 13.15
N ASN A 283 18.34 -16.60 12.70
CA ASN A 283 19.32 -17.44 12.01
C ASN A 283 20.04 -18.43 12.93
N SER A 284 20.04 -18.16 14.24
CA SER A 284 20.69 -18.99 15.26
C SER A 284 19.75 -20.04 15.88
N THR A 285 18.49 -20.07 15.43
CA THR A 285 17.44 -20.97 15.90
C THR A 285 16.85 -21.75 14.71
N PRO A 286 16.02 -22.78 14.94
CA PRO A 286 15.43 -23.58 13.86
C PRO A 286 14.49 -22.83 12.89
N GLY A 287 14.29 -21.51 13.07
CA GLY A 287 13.45 -20.65 12.23
C GLY A 287 12.12 -20.29 12.89
N ASP A 288 11.23 -19.65 12.13
CA ASP A 288 9.90 -19.22 12.57
C ASP A 288 8.95 -20.43 12.75
N PRO A 289 8.39 -20.66 13.95
CA PRO A 289 7.49 -21.79 14.23
C PRO A 289 6.12 -21.68 13.54
N SER A 290 5.80 -20.56 12.90
CA SER A 290 4.53 -20.36 12.17
C SER A 290 4.46 -21.07 10.82
N GLY A 291 5.62 -21.48 10.28
CA GLY A 291 5.74 -21.99 8.91
C GLY A 291 5.82 -20.90 7.85
N TRP A 292 5.93 -19.63 8.26
CA TRP A 292 6.20 -18.51 7.37
C TRP A 292 7.71 -18.25 7.25
N HIS A 293 8.11 -17.57 6.18
CA HIS A 293 9.51 -17.17 5.99
C HIS A 293 9.73 -15.76 6.55
N LEU A 294 10.91 -15.52 7.11
CA LEU A 294 11.31 -14.17 7.52
C LEU A 294 11.45 -13.28 6.27
N PRO A 295 10.60 -12.26 6.07
CA PRO A 295 10.68 -11.43 4.89
C PRO A 295 11.88 -10.46 4.99
N LYS A 296 12.29 -9.90 3.85
CA LYS A 296 13.27 -8.82 3.84
C LYS A 296 12.59 -7.51 4.22
N TRP A 297 13.26 -6.72 5.03
CA TRP A 297 12.74 -5.44 5.48
C TRP A 297 13.87 -4.42 5.63
N THR A 298 13.58 -3.17 5.25
CA THR A 298 14.39 -1.99 5.56
C THR A 298 13.49 -0.81 5.90
N PRO A 299 13.96 0.22 6.63
CA PRO A 299 13.17 1.44 6.86
C PRO A 299 12.67 2.08 5.55
N GLU A 300 13.48 2.06 4.48
CA GLU A 300 13.09 2.60 3.17
C GLU A 300 11.96 1.81 2.53
N SER A 301 11.90 0.49 2.74
CA SER A 301 10.81 -0.34 2.23
C SER A 301 9.47 0.03 2.87
N THR A 302 9.47 0.28 4.20
CA THR A 302 8.32 0.84 4.92
C THR A 302 7.96 2.22 4.39
N LEU A 303 8.92 3.14 4.25
CA LEU A 303 8.66 4.49 3.73
C LEU A 303 8.06 4.47 2.32
N SER A 304 8.51 3.54 1.48
CA SER A 304 7.99 3.34 0.13
C SER A 304 6.54 2.84 0.14
N LEU A 305 6.21 1.86 1.00
CA LEU A 305 4.83 1.40 1.17
C LEU A 305 3.93 2.53 1.70
N MET A 306 4.43 3.27 2.68
CA MET A 306 3.70 4.39 3.28
C MET A 306 3.33 5.45 2.24
N ALA A 307 4.27 5.77 1.34
CA ALA A 307 4.04 6.70 0.24
C ALA A 307 2.98 6.20 -0.75
N SER A 308 2.96 4.90 -1.07
CA SER A 308 1.94 4.34 -1.99
C SER A 308 0.55 4.20 -1.37
N HIS A 309 0.47 4.15 -0.04
CA HIS A 309 -0.77 3.91 0.70
C HIS A 309 -1.29 5.12 1.48
N THR A 310 -0.80 6.33 1.20
CA THR A 310 -1.21 7.57 1.89
C THR A 310 -1.03 7.51 3.42
N THR A 311 -0.08 6.70 3.87
CA THR A 311 0.23 6.47 5.29
C THR A 311 1.27 7.48 5.74
N ARG A 312 0.89 8.31 6.72
CA ARG A 312 1.78 9.31 7.30
C ARG A 312 2.73 8.68 8.33
N THR A 313 2.19 7.79 9.16
CA THR A 313 2.89 7.23 10.32
C THR A 313 2.70 5.72 10.35
N ALA A 314 3.76 4.97 10.62
CA ALA A 314 3.71 3.55 10.96
C ALA A 314 4.19 3.36 12.40
N ILE A 315 3.42 2.63 13.21
CA ILE A 315 3.83 2.21 14.55
C ILE A 315 4.41 0.81 14.44
N LEU A 316 5.72 0.73 14.60
CA LEU A 316 6.51 -0.47 14.36
C LEU A 316 6.36 -1.46 15.52
N SER A 317 6.13 -2.74 15.23
CA SER A 317 6.07 -3.81 16.22
C SER A 317 6.85 -5.03 15.77
N LEU A 318 7.43 -5.77 16.71
CA LEU A 318 8.09 -7.03 16.36
C LEU A 318 7.02 -8.10 16.15
N THR A 319 7.09 -8.78 15.02
CA THR A 319 6.18 -9.88 14.70
C THR A 319 6.34 -11.09 15.65
N ALA A 320 5.43 -12.06 15.56
CA ALA A 320 5.55 -13.32 16.27
C ALA A 320 6.77 -14.16 15.79
N PRO A 321 7.34 -15.02 16.66
CA PRO A 321 7.03 -15.21 18.09
C PRO A 321 7.71 -14.17 19.02
N GLY A 322 8.29 -13.12 18.44
CA GLY A 322 9.03 -12.09 19.16
C GLY A 322 10.27 -12.63 19.85
N THR A 323 10.54 -12.09 21.04
CA THR A 323 11.69 -12.49 21.88
C THR A 323 11.57 -13.94 22.39
N SER A 324 10.42 -14.58 22.22
CA SER A 324 10.20 -16.01 22.52
C SER A 324 10.90 -16.94 21.53
N ILE A 325 11.47 -16.42 20.43
CA ILE A 325 12.32 -17.21 19.52
C ILE A 325 13.54 -17.83 20.23
N ILE A 326 13.95 -17.25 21.36
CA ILE A 326 15.01 -17.72 22.26
C ILE A 326 14.47 -17.92 23.69
N SER A 327 13.28 -18.53 23.81
CA SER A 327 12.59 -18.76 25.09
C SER A 327 13.37 -19.61 26.09
N ASN A 328 14.34 -20.40 25.63
CA ASN A 328 15.20 -21.25 26.44
C ASN A 328 16.23 -20.47 27.29
N SER A 329 16.43 -19.17 27.03
CA SER A 329 17.36 -18.33 27.79
C SER A 329 16.69 -17.01 28.19
N PRO A 330 16.22 -16.88 29.44
CA PRO A 330 15.64 -15.64 29.96
C PRO A 330 16.53 -14.40 29.76
N VAL A 331 17.84 -14.56 29.95
CA VAL A 331 18.82 -13.48 29.84
C VAL A 331 18.99 -13.04 28.38
N ASP A 332 19.10 -13.98 27.45
CA ASP A 332 19.25 -13.65 26.04
C ASP A 332 17.95 -13.06 25.47
N SER A 333 16.79 -13.58 25.90
CA SER A 333 15.48 -13.03 25.54
C SER A 333 15.31 -11.58 26.01
N ALA A 334 15.74 -11.27 27.23
CA ALA A 334 15.74 -9.90 27.74
C ALA A 334 16.73 -8.99 27.01
N THR A 335 17.92 -9.49 26.71
CA THR A 335 18.94 -8.76 25.93
C THR A 335 18.41 -8.45 24.53
N LEU A 336 17.77 -9.41 23.88
CA LEU A 336 17.15 -9.25 22.58
C LEU A 336 16.03 -8.20 22.63
N ALA A 337 15.14 -8.27 23.63
CA ALA A 337 14.09 -7.26 23.86
C ALA A 337 14.68 -5.84 23.90
N ARG A 338 15.72 -5.63 24.72
CA ARG A 338 16.39 -4.33 24.82
C ARG A 338 16.96 -3.86 23.49
N GLN A 339 17.61 -4.76 22.74
CA GLN A 339 18.21 -4.41 21.44
C GLN A 339 17.14 -4.03 20.39
N ILE A 340 16.02 -4.75 20.36
CA ILE A 340 14.87 -4.43 19.51
C ILE A 340 14.31 -3.06 19.87
N ASN A 341 14.11 -2.79 21.15
CA ASN A 341 13.53 -1.54 21.65
C ASN A 341 14.44 -0.34 21.36
N LEU A 342 15.76 -0.48 21.55
CA LEU A 342 16.73 0.56 21.20
C LEU A 342 16.76 0.84 19.70
N TYR A 343 16.59 -0.18 18.86
CA TYR A 343 16.50 0.02 17.41
C TYR A 343 15.19 0.72 17.00
N GLY A 344 14.06 0.34 17.61
CA GLY A 344 12.77 1.03 17.43
C GLY A 344 12.86 2.49 17.85
N PHE A 345 13.50 2.77 18.99
CA PHE A 345 13.78 4.10 19.48
C PHE A 345 14.70 4.91 18.54
N GLN A 346 15.74 4.28 17.98
CA GLN A 346 16.60 4.92 16.99
C GLN A 346 15.80 5.37 15.75
N LEU A 347 14.96 4.48 15.19
CA LEU A 347 14.12 4.81 14.04
C LEU A 347 13.09 5.89 14.37
N HIS A 348 12.52 5.82 15.57
CA HIS A 348 11.63 6.85 16.10
C HIS A 348 12.35 8.21 16.16
N GLN A 349 13.58 8.29 16.66
CA GLN A 349 14.33 9.55 16.69
C GLN A 349 14.75 10.07 15.31
N GLU A 350 15.11 9.17 14.39
CA GLU A 350 15.50 9.55 13.03
C GLU A 350 14.29 10.05 12.22
N TYR A 351 13.10 9.50 12.47
CA TYR A 351 11.86 9.85 11.77
C TYR A 351 10.68 10.11 12.74
N PRO A 352 10.73 11.17 13.57
CA PRO A 352 9.82 11.36 14.72
C PRO A 352 8.33 11.44 14.36
N THR A 353 8.02 11.96 13.18
CA THR A 353 6.65 12.08 12.68
C THR A 353 6.20 10.91 11.81
N ARG A 354 7.13 10.02 11.41
CA ARG A 354 6.86 8.90 10.51
C ARG A 354 6.86 7.56 11.22
N PHE A 355 7.67 7.40 12.27
CA PHE A 355 7.76 6.17 13.04
C PHE A 355 7.38 6.37 14.51
N GLY A 356 6.46 5.52 14.94
CA GLY A 356 6.32 5.12 16.33
C GLY A 356 6.76 3.68 16.52
N PHE A 357 6.74 3.19 17.75
CA PHE A 357 6.98 1.78 18.00
C PHE A 357 6.29 1.26 19.25
N PHE A 358 5.82 0.02 19.17
CA PHE A 358 5.44 -0.78 20.30
C PHE A 358 6.65 -1.58 20.78
N ALA A 359 7.07 -1.36 22.02
CA ALA A 359 8.21 -2.07 22.57
C ALA A 359 7.90 -3.56 22.80
N SER A 360 8.92 -4.38 22.61
CA SER A 360 8.89 -5.81 22.89
C SER A 360 9.32 -6.07 24.31
N LEU A 361 8.70 -7.06 24.96
CA LEU A 361 9.12 -7.55 26.28
C LEU A 361 9.95 -8.84 26.14
N PRO A 362 10.74 -9.22 27.16
CA PRO A 362 11.33 -10.55 27.25
C PRO A 362 10.24 -11.65 27.21
N HIS A 363 10.65 -12.89 26.90
CA HIS A 363 9.75 -14.03 26.95
C HIS A 363 9.08 -14.14 28.32
N LEU A 364 7.74 -14.19 28.36
CA LEU A 364 6.97 -14.09 29.60
C LEU A 364 6.72 -15.45 30.25
N THR A 365 7.30 -15.63 31.43
CA THR A 365 7.04 -16.73 32.36
C THR A 365 6.85 -16.19 33.76
N SER A 366 6.45 -17.04 34.71
CA SER A 366 6.41 -16.67 36.13
C SER A 366 7.78 -16.22 36.67
N GLU A 367 8.88 -16.68 36.06
CA GLU A 367 10.25 -16.36 36.48
C GLU A 367 10.76 -15.06 35.86
N THR A 368 10.29 -14.70 34.67
CA THR A 368 10.76 -13.52 33.93
C THR A 368 9.84 -12.31 34.06
N ILE A 369 8.73 -12.41 34.80
CA ILE A 369 7.77 -11.30 34.90
C ILE A 369 8.40 -10.03 35.48
N THR A 370 9.32 -10.17 36.43
CA THR A 370 10.04 -9.03 37.03
C THR A 370 10.91 -8.32 36.00
N SER A 371 11.70 -9.05 35.21
CA SER A 371 12.55 -8.44 34.18
C SER A 371 11.72 -7.85 33.03
N ALA A 372 10.54 -8.43 32.74
CA ALA A 372 9.59 -7.85 31.81
C ALA A 372 9.01 -6.53 32.30
N ILE A 373 8.72 -6.39 33.59
CA ILE A 373 8.28 -5.12 34.19
C ILE A 373 9.40 -4.08 34.18
N GLU A 374 10.65 -4.47 34.42
CA GLU A 374 11.80 -3.57 34.29
C GLU A 374 11.98 -3.06 32.84
N GLU A 375 11.85 -3.95 31.86
CA GLU A 375 11.92 -3.56 30.45
C GLU A 375 10.72 -2.70 30.03
N LEU A 376 9.52 -3.01 30.54
CA LEU A 376 8.31 -2.19 30.36
C LEU A 376 8.55 -0.76 30.84
N ALA A 377 9.06 -0.60 32.07
CA ALA A 377 9.35 0.71 32.63
C ALA A 377 10.40 1.45 31.81
N TYR A 378 11.48 0.76 31.40
CA TYR A 378 12.49 1.37 30.54
C TYR A 378 11.92 1.83 29.19
N ALA A 379 11.12 0.97 28.55
CA ALA A 379 10.55 1.27 27.23
C ALA A 379 9.57 2.44 27.26
N LEU A 380 8.63 2.47 28.21
CA LEU A 380 7.61 3.51 28.28
C LEU A 380 8.14 4.80 28.93
N ASP A 381 8.91 4.69 30.01
CA ASP A 381 9.28 5.85 30.82
C ASP A 381 10.58 6.52 30.30
N ILE A 382 11.49 5.76 29.69
CA ILE A 382 12.78 6.28 29.19
C ILE A 382 12.79 6.41 27.66
N LEU A 383 12.41 5.36 26.93
CA LEU A 383 12.41 5.40 25.47
C LEU A 383 11.16 6.06 24.87
N GLN A 384 10.15 6.33 25.70
CA GLN A 384 8.87 6.91 25.28
C GLN A 384 8.20 6.10 24.15
N ALA A 385 8.27 4.78 24.24
CA ALA A 385 7.57 3.89 23.32
C ALA A 385 6.06 4.19 23.32
N ASP A 386 5.40 4.03 22.17
CA ASP A 386 3.98 4.34 22.00
C ASP A 386 3.06 3.32 22.71
N GLY A 387 3.62 2.18 23.07
CA GLY A 387 2.93 1.10 23.76
C GLY A 387 3.77 -0.17 23.76
N ILE A 388 3.13 -1.31 23.97
CA ILE A 388 3.79 -2.61 24.12
C ILE A 388 3.17 -3.64 23.19
N THR A 389 4.01 -4.46 22.57
CA THR A 389 3.56 -5.67 21.86
C THR A 389 3.53 -6.83 22.84
N LEU A 390 2.37 -7.47 22.98
CA LEU A 390 2.21 -8.75 23.64
C LEU A 390 1.74 -9.78 22.62
N TYR A 391 2.06 -11.05 22.86
CA TYR A 391 1.56 -12.15 22.04
C TYR A 391 0.37 -12.81 22.72
N THR A 392 -0.53 -13.39 21.92
CA THR A 392 -1.75 -14.04 22.42
C THR A 392 -1.49 -15.05 23.55
N ARG A 393 -0.32 -15.71 23.53
CA ARG A 393 0.11 -16.70 24.51
C ARG A 393 1.63 -16.89 24.52
N TYR A 394 2.14 -17.44 25.61
CA TYR A 394 3.57 -17.74 25.82
C TYR A 394 3.76 -19.20 26.25
N SER A 395 4.87 -19.81 25.83
CA SER A 395 5.25 -21.17 26.27
C SER A 395 5.47 -21.20 27.78
N GLY A 396 5.11 -22.32 28.41
CA GLY A 396 5.21 -22.50 29.87
C GLY A 396 4.09 -21.87 30.71
N THR A 397 3.42 -20.81 30.23
CA THR A 397 2.42 -20.04 31.01
C THR A 397 1.04 -19.96 30.37
N GLY A 398 0.92 -20.09 29.04
CA GLY A 398 -0.36 -20.07 28.35
C GLY A 398 -0.81 -18.66 27.94
N TYR A 399 -2.10 -18.36 28.14
CA TYR A 399 -2.71 -17.11 27.67
C TYR A 399 -2.43 -15.93 28.61
N LEU A 400 -2.67 -14.72 28.09
CA LEU A 400 -2.35 -13.45 28.75
C LEU A 400 -3.09 -13.18 30.07
N GLY A 401 -4.24 -13.83 30.30
CA GLY A 401 -5.01 -13.75 31.55
C GLY A 401 -4.48 -14.63 32.68
N HIS A 402 -3.39 -15.36 32.45
CA HIS A 402 -2.77 -16.20 33.48
C HIS A 402 -2.32 -15.36 34.69
N ILE A 403 -2.52 -15.89 35.91
CA ILE A 403 -2.26 -15.16 37.17
C ILE A 403 -0.82 -14.67 37.32
N ALA A 404 0.14 -15.38 36.73
CA ALA A 404 1.55 -14.98 36.70
C ALA A 404 1.78 -13.61 36.04
N PHE A 405 0.88 -13.18 35.16
CA PHE A 405 1.00 -11.90 34.44
C PHE A 405 0.22 -10.76 35.10
N ALA A 406 -0.49 -11.01 36.21
CA ALA A 406 -1.25 -9.98 36.91
C ALA A 406 -0.40 -8.75 37.28
N PRO A 407 0.85 -8.88 37.82
CA PRO A 407 1.68 -7.72 38.11
C PRO A 407 2.03 -6.88 36.87
N LEU A 408 2.24 -7.52 35.72
CA LEU A 408 2.51 -6.81 34.46
C LEU A 408 1.28 -6.00 34.01
N TRP A 409 0.09 -6.57 34.12
CA TRP A 409 -1.16 -5.87 33.80
C TRP A 409 -1.43 -4.68 34.72
N GLU A 410 -1.11 -4.80 36.01
CA GLU A 410 -1.20 -3.70 36.98
C GLU A 410 -0.29 -2.53 36.58
N GLU A 411 0.95 -2.81 36.18
CA GLU A 411 1.91 -1.79 35.71
C GLU A 411 1.49 -1.14 34.38
N LEU A 412 0.92 -1.91 33.45
CA LEU A 412 0.32 -1.39 32.22
C LEU A 412 -0.87 -0.48 32.52
N ASN A 413 -1.72 -0.88 33.47
CA ASN A 413 -2.90 -0.11 33.89
C ASN A 413 -2.51 1.20 34.56
N HIS A 414 -1.50 1.18 35.43
CA HIS A 414 -0.96 2.38 36.07
C HIS A 414 -0.50 3.41 35.03
N ARG A 415 0.16 2.94 33.95
CA ARG A 415 0.64 3.79 32.85
C ARG A 415 -0.43 4.14 31.81
N LYS A 416 -1.66 3.61 31.93
CA LYS A 416 -2.73 3.73 30.92
C LYS A 416 -2.22 3.31 29.52
N ALA A 417 -1.39 2.28 29.50
CA ALA A 417 -0.60 1.91 28.33
C ALA A 417 -1.49 1.41 27.18
N VAL A 418 -0.99 1.59 25.95
CA VAL A 418 -1.53 0.91 24.78
C VAL A 418 -0.82 -0.43 24.61
N VAL A 419 -1.60 -1.50 24.44
CA VAL A 419 -1.11 -2.86 24.24
C VAL A 419 -1.59 -3.36 22.90
N PHE A 420 -0.65 -3.69 22.01
CA PHE A 420 -0.92 -4.36 20.76
C PHE A 420 -0.77 -5.86 20.94
N ILE A 421 -1.88 -6.61 20.83
CA ILE A 421 -1.88 -8.08 20.95
C ILE A 421 -1.75 -8.69 19.57
N HIS A 422 -0.56 -9.21 19.27
CA HIS A 422 -0.27 -9.90 18.02
C HIS A 422 -0.48 -11.42 18.17
N PRO A 423 -1.13 -12.09 17.22
CA PRO A 423 -1.33 -13.54 17.29
C PRO A 423 -0.01 -14.29 17.21
N THR A 424 0.09 -15.34 18.00
CA THR A 424 1.10 -16.37 17.89
C THR A 424 0.46 -17.72 18.18
N ASN A 425 1.12 -18.80 17.78
CA ASN A 425 0.81 -20.12 18.27
C ASN A 425 2.03 -20.64 19.02
N THR A 426 1.85 -21.16 20.23
CA THR A 426 2.98 -21.77 20.94
C THR A 426 3.29 -23.10 20.30
N ALA A 427 4.50 -23.20 19.74
CA ALA A 427 5.30 -24.38 19.95
C ALA A 427 5.29 -24.68 21.46
N SER A 428 4.82 -25.86 21.87
CA SER A 428 5.27 -26.38 23.17
C SER A 428 6.80 -26.38 23.19
N ASP A 429 7.43 -26.50 24.37
CA ASP A 429 8.90 -26.61 24.51
C ASP A 429 9.52 -27.79 23.69
N VAL A 430 8.67 -28.57 22.99
CA VAL A 430 8.97 -29.74 22.18
C VAL A 430 8.68 -29.51 20.67
N GLN A 431 7.90 -28.50 20.28
CA GLN A 431 7.44 -28.30 18.90
C GLN A 431 8.37 -27.39 18.09
N ILE A 432 9.48 -27.95 17.64
CA ILE A 432 10.49 -27.25 16.83
C ILE A 432 10.03 -27.04 15.37
N GLN A 433 8.98 -27.74 14.93
CA GLN A 433 8.49 -27.73 13.55
C GLN A 433 7.15 -26.98 13.42
N PRO A 434 6.93 -26.24 12.32
CA PRO A 434 5.66 -25.58 12.06
C PRO A 434 4.48 -26.53 12.13
N VAL A 435 3.48 -26.21 12.97
CA VAL A 435 2.23 -26.96 12.97
C VAL A 435 1.38 -26.45 11.81
N MET A 436 1.59 -27.08 10.66
CA MET A 436 0.77 -26.89 9.47
C MET A 436 -0.47 -27.77 9.58
N VAL A 437 -1.67 -27.21 9.40
CA VAL A 437 -2.90 -28.03 9.31
C VAL A 437 -2.82 -28.97 8.10
N ASN A 438 -2.24 -28.48 7.00
CA ASN A 438 -1.75 -29.24 5.87
C ASN A 438 -0.64 -28.44 5.16
N PRO A 439 0.09 -29.01 4.17
CA PRO A 439 1.24 -28.33 3.55
C PRO A 439 0.98 -26.94 2.95
N ASN A 440 -0.28 -26.57 2.70
CA ASN A 440 -0.68 -25.28 2.13
C ASN A 440 -1.32 -24.32 3.16
N LEU A 441 -1.44 -24.72 4.42
CA LEU A 441 -2.10 -23.95 5.48
C LEU A 441 -1.14 -23.67 6.64
N PRO A 442 -0.24 -22.68 6.49
CA PRO A 442 0.52 -22.16 7.61
C PRO A 442 -0.41 -21.38 8.55
N GLN A 443 0.00 -21.33 9.82
CA GLN A 443 -0.83 -20.83 10.91
C GLN A 443 -1.36 -19.41 10.71
N PRO A 444 -0.58 -18.45 10.13
CA PRO A 444 -1.09 -17.09 9.93
C PRO A 444 -2.34 -16.99 9.05
N ILE A 445 -2.58 -17.99 8.18
CA ILE A 445 -3.68 -17.92 7.20
C ILE A 445 -5.06 -18.08 7.85
N LEU A 446 -5.19 -18.91 8.88
CA LEU A 446 -6.48 -19.19 9.53
C LEU A 446 -6.38 -19.26 11.05
N ASP A 447 -5.34 -19.87 11.61
CA ASP A 447 -5.27 -20.14 13.04
C ASP A 447 -5.02 -18.88 13.87
N TYR A 448 -4.26 -17.92 13.35
CA TYR A 448 -3.92 -16.68 14.05
C TYR A 448 -5.14 -15.82 14.41
N PRO A 449 -6.09 -15.54 13.49
CA PRO A 449 -7.36 -14.92 13.83
C PRO A 449 -8.15 -15.66 14.93
N HIS A 450 -8.09 -16.99 14.96
CA HIS A 450 -8.72 -17.76 16.03
C HIS A 450 -7.99 -17.61 17.37
N GLU A 451 -6.66 -17.55 17.37
CA GLU A 451 -5.87 -17.30 18.57
C GLU A 451 -6.13 -15.92 19.17
N THR A 452 -6.28 -14.87 18.34
CA THR A 452 -6.69 -13.53 18.81
C THR A 452 -8.03 -13.59 19.55
N CYS A 453 -9.01 -14.33 19.00
CA CYS A 453 -10.29 -14.52 19.65
C CYS A 453 -10.15 -15.26 20.99
N ARG A 454 -9.33 -16.31 21.08
CA ARG A 454 -9.11 -17.07 22.32
C ARG A 454 -8.46 -16.22 23.40
N ALA A 455 -7.43 -15.44 23.05
CA ALA A 455 -6.77 -14.53 23.99
C ALA A 455 -7.72 -13.44 24.50
N ALA A 456 -8.56 -12.87 23.64
CA ALA A 456 -9.54 -11.88 24.07
C ALA A 456 -10.58 -12.48 25.04
N VAL A 457 -11.09 -13.69 24.76
CA VAL A 457 -12.02 -14.39 25.66
C VAL A 457 -11.34 -14.70 26.99
N ASP A 458 -10.09 -15.18 26.99
CA ASP A 458 -9.30 -15.45 28.19
C ASP A 458 -9.09 -14.20 29.06
N LEU A 459 -8.76 -13.06 28.46
CA LEU A 459 -8.60 -11.80 29.18
C LEU A 459 -9.90 -11.34 29.86
N ILE A 460 -11.04 -11.56 29.22
CA ILE A 460 -12.36 -11.27 29.80
C ILE A 460 -12.65 -12.22 30.95
N THR A 461 -12.57 -13.54 30.73
CA THR A 461 -13.01 -14.55 31.71
C THR A 461 -12.07 -14.68 32.90
N SER A 462 -10.79 -14.37 32.75
CA SER A 462 -9.82 -14.25 33.86
C SER A 462 -10.07 -13.02 34.75
N GLY A 463 -10.92 -12.09 34.30
CA GLY A 463 -11.15 -10.80 34.97
C GLY A 463 -10.01 -9.80 34.80
N THR A 464 -9.04 -10.09 33.92
CA THR A 464 -7.89 -9.22 33.65
C THR A 464 -8.34 -7.84 33.17
N ILE A 465 -9.30 -7.80 32.23
CA ILE A 465 -9.88 -6.54 31.72
C ILE A 465 -10.61 -5.77 32.82
N SER A 466 -11.38 -6.47 33.66
CA SER A 466 -12.14 -5.84 34.75
C SER A 466 -11.23 -5.17 35.78
N LYS A 467 -10.08 -5.78 36.09
CA LYS A 467 -9.11 -5.27 37.07
C LYS A 467 -8.24 -4.13 36.51
N ASN A 468 -8.08 -4.07 35.18
CA ASN A 468 -7.14 -3.17 34.50
C ASN A 468 -7.85 -2.27 33.46
N PRO A 469 -8.86 -1.47 33.87
CA PRO A 469 -9.74 -0.77 32.94
C PRO A 469 -9.08 0.36 32.15
N ASN A 470 -7.88 0.81 32.55
CA ASN A 470 -7.18 1.91 31.86
C ASN A 470 -6.26 1.43 30.73
N VAL A 471 -6.07 0.12 30.56
CA VAL A 471 -5.24 -0.42 29.48
C VAL A 471 -6.02 -0.41 28.18
N LYS A 472 -5.43 0.16 27.13
CA LYS A 472 -6.04 0.28 25.80
C LYS A 472 -5.50 -0.86 24.93
N ILE A 473 -6.33 -1.87 24.65
CA ILE A 473 -5.88 -3.10 23.99
C ILE A 473 -6.33 -3.10 22.52
N ILE A 474 -5.37 -3.19 21.61
CA ILE A 474 -5.58 -3.37 20.17
C ILE A 474 -5.46 -4.87 19.85
N LEU A 475 -6.53 -5.44 19.30
CA LEU A 475 -6.57 -6.81 18.79
C LEU A 475 -6.29 -6.83 17.28
N SER A 476 -5.40 -7.72 16.86
CA SER A 476 -5.07 -7.87 15.45
C SER A 476 -6.19 -8.40 14.57
N HIS A 477 -6.14 -8.04 13.28
CA HIS A 477 -6.92 -8.65 12.20
C HIS A 477 -8.43 -8.59 12.45
N GLY A 478 -8.93 -7.43 12.87
CA GLY A 478 -10.35 -7.20 13.18
C GLY A 478 -10.81 -7.87 14.48
N GLY A 479 -9.89 -8.27 15.36
CA GLY A 479 -10.19 -9.13 16.51
C GLY A 479 -10.36 -10.61 16.13
N GLY A 480 -9.94 -10.97 14.92
CA GLY A 480 -10.08 -12.30 14.35
C GLY A 480 -11.54 -12.77 14.35
N THR A 481 -11.83 -13.87 15.04
CA THR A 481 -13.22 -14.39 15.11
C THR A 481 -14.04 -13.88 16.31
N LEU A 482 -13.50 -12.97 17.13
CA LEU A 482 -14.20 -12.45 18.31
C LEU A 482 -15.56 -11.80 17.97
N PRO A 483 -15.68 -10.91 16.95
CA PRO A 483 -16.95 -10.25 16.65
C PRO A 483 -18.10 -11.20 16.34
N ILE A 484 -17.79 -12.40 15.84
CA ILE A 484 -18.77 -13.44 15.49
C ILE A 484 -19.06 -14.35 16.69
N LEU A 485 -18.03 -14.69 17.48
CA LEU A 485 -18.14 -15.70 18.53
C LEU A 485 -18.45 -15.14 19.92
N ALA A 486 -18.30 -13.84 20.15
CA ALA A 486 -18.46 -13.22 21.48
C ALA A 486 -19.82 -13.53 22.12
N THR A 487 -20.93 -13.39 21.39
CA THR A 487 -22.27 -13.68 21.92
C THR A 487 -22.44 -15.15 22.30
N ARG A 488 -21.86 -16.05 21.51
CA ARG A 488 -21.88 -17.50 21.80
C ARG A 488 -21.10 -17.79 23.09
N ALA A 489 -19.88 -17.26 23.20
CA ALA A 489 -19.04 -17.45 24.37
C ALA A 489 -19.71 -16.89 25.62
N ALA A 490 -20.20 -15.65 25.56
CA ALA A 490 -20.87 -14.95 26.65
C ALA A 490 -22.01 -15.77 27.27
N ASN A 491 -22.96 -16.24 26.45
CA ASN A 491 -24.11 -17.00 26.93
C ASN A 491 -23.71 -18.40 27.42
N LEU A 492 -22.91 -19.14 26.64
CA LEU A 492 -22.58 -20.52 27.02
C LEU A 492 -21.71 -20.61 28.28
N LEU A 493 -20.76 -19.69 28.47
CA LEU A 493 -19.93 -19.67 29.67
C LEU A 493 -20.77 -19.37 30.91
N TYR A 494 -21.70 -18.42 30.81
CA TYR A 494 -22.57 -18.03 31.92
C TYR A 494 -23.60 -19.12 32.25
N ASP A 495 -24.35 -19.60 31.25
CA ASP A 495 -25.41 -20.61 31.45
C ASP A 495 -24.86 -21.95 31.93
N ALA A 496 -23.62 -22.29 31.54
CA ALA A 496 -22.93 -23.48 32.03
C ALA A 496 -22.29 -23.30 33.42
N GLY A 497 -22.37 -22.11 34.03
CA GLY A 497 -21.77 -21.83 35.34
C GLY A 497 -20.24 -21.82 35.32
N LEU A 498 -19.61 -21.56 34.17
CA LEU A 498 -18.15 -21.49 34.01
C LEU A 498 -17.59 -20.09 34.29
N THR A 499 -18.45 -19.07 34.36
CA THR A 499 -18.09 -17.71 34.75
C THR A 499 -19.28 -17.01 35.41
N ASP A 500 -18.99 -16.10 36.35
CA ASP A 500 -19.98 -15.21 36.96
C ASP A 500 -20.18 -13.91 36.16
N ILE A 501 -19.43 -13.71 35.07
CA ILE A 501 -19.58 -12.53 34.21
C ILE A 501 -20.84 -12.69 33.37
N THR A 502 -21.80 -11.76 33.54
CA THR A 502 -23.05 -11.82 32.77
C THR A 502 -22.79 -11.62 31.26
N PRO A 503 -23.66 -12.15 30.38
CA PRO A 503 -23.48 -12.01 28.94
C PRO A 503 -23.38 -10.55 28.49
N GLU A 504 -24.13 -9.63 29.11
CA GLU A 504 -24.10 -8.21 28.80
C GLU A 504 -22.74 -7.59 29.13
N ARG A 505 -22.19 -7.90 30.32
CA ARG A 505 -20.88 -7.38 30.73
C ARG A 505 -19.75 -7.96 29.89
N PHE A 506 -19.83 -9.25 29.56
CA PHE A 506 -18.89 -9.89 28.65
C PHE A 506 -18.87 -9.17 27.29
N LEU A 507 -20.04 -8.95 26.70
CA LEU A 507 -20.16 -8.28 25.41
C LEU A 507 -19.69 -6.83 25.48
N GLU A 508 -19.98 -6.11 26.56
CA GLU A 508 -19.48 -4.75 26.77
C GLU A 508 -17.94 -4.69 26.73
N GLN A 509 -17.27 -5.64 27.39
CA GLN A 509 -15.81 -5.77 27.39
C GLN A 509 -15.27 -6.20 26.03
N ALA A 510 -15.90 -7.19 25.39
CA ALA A 510 -15.51 -7.66 24.06
C ALA A 510 -15.63 -6.57 22.99
N ARG A 511 -16.63 -5.70 23.07
CA ARG A 511 -16.79 -4.55 22.17
C ARG A 511 -15.85 -3.38 22.51
N GLY A 512 -15.29 -3.38 23.72
CA GLY A 512 -14.42 -2.33 24.25
C GLY A 512 -12.96 -2.42 23.82
N PHE A 513 -12.54 -3.54 23.23
CA PHE A 513 -11.24 -3.62 22.56
C PHE A 513 -11.16 -2.64 21.39
N TYR A 514 -9.94 -2.28 20.99
CA TYR A 514 -9.65 -1.68 19.70
C TYR A 514 -9.34 -2.79 18.69
N PHE A 515 -9.63 -2.56 17.42
CA PHE A 515 -9.49 -3.55 16.35
C PHE A 515 -8.73 -2.95 15.17
N ASP A 516 -7.56 -3.49 14.83
CA ASP A 516 -6.93 -3.09 13.57
C ASP A 516 -7.55 -3.79 12.36
N LEU A 517 -7.38 -3.21 11.17
CA LEU A 517 -7.92 -3.74 9.91
C LEU A 517 -6.87 -4.45 9.05
N ALA A 518 -5.74 -4.84 9.63
CA ALA A 518 -4.71 -5.57 8.90
C ALA A 518 -5.32 -6.87 8.34
N LEU A 519 -5.21 -7.06 7.03
CA LEU A 519 -5.79 -8.20 6.29
C LEU A 519 -7.28 -8.48 6.59
N SER A 520 -8.04 -7.48 7.02
CA SER A 520 -9.41 -7.67 7.50
C SER A 520 -10.38 -6.55 7.08
N GLY A 521 -9.92 -5.62 6.23
CA GLY A 521 -10.72 -4.55 5.61
C GLY A 521 -11.64 -4.99 4.46
N ASN A 522 -12.16 -6.23 4.46
CA ASN A 522 -13.14 -6.66 3.46
C ASN A 522 -14.57 -6.23 3.86
N GLN A 523 -15.47 -6.10 2.89
CA GLN A 523 -16.82 -5.57 3.09
C GLN A 523 -17.62 -6.26 4.22
N GLY A 524 -17.57 -7.59 4.31
CA GLY A 524 -18.33 -8.34 5.32
C GLY A 524 -17.84 -8.05 6.74
N ASN A 525 -16.52 -7.98 6.91
CA ASN A 525 -15.93 -7.67 8.21
C ASN A 525 -16.10 -6.20 8.60
N LEU A 526 -16.02 -5.28 7.63
CA LEU A 526 -16.28 -3.87 7.85
C LEU A 526 -17.73 -3.61 8.27
N GLU A 527 -18.72 -4.24 7.63
CA GLU A 527 -20.12 -4.12 8.05
C GLU A 527 -20.33 -4.64 9.48
N LEU A 528 -19.65 -5.73 9.86
CA LEU A 528 -19.71 -6.27 11.22
C LEU A 528 -19.07 -5.35 12.25
N LEU A 529 -17.91 -4.76 11.96
CA LEU A 529 -17.15 -3.94 12.90
C LEU A 529 -17.67 -2.52 13.01
N VAL A 530 -18.09 -1.90 11.90
CA VAL A 530 -18.43 -0.47 11.84
C VAL A 530 -19.76 -0.15 11.13
N GLY A 531 -20.51 -1.16 10.69
CA GLY A 531 -21.83 -0.98 10.09
C GLY A 531 -22.91 -0.54 11.10
N LYS A 532 -24.18 -0.51 10.67
CA LYS A 532 -25.27 0.05 11.50
C LYS A 532 -25.47 -0.67 12.83
N ASN A 533 -25.24 -1.99 12.84
CA ASN A 533 -25.33 -2.84 14.03
C ASN A 533 -23.94 -3.21 14.55
N ARG A 534 -22.96 -2.30 14.40
CA ARG A 534 -21.54 -2.52 14.68
C ARG A 534 -21.26 -3.28 15.96
N PHE A 535 -20.30 -4.19 15.88
CA PHE A 535 -19.70 -4.85 17.03
C PHE A 535 -18.76 -3.90 17.79
N ALA A 536 -17.78 -3.29 17.12
CA ALA A 536 -16.85 -2.39 17.79
C ALA A 536 -17.55 -1.12 18.29
N LYS A 537 -17.05 -0.54 19.39
CA LYS A 537 -17.45 0.81 19.79
C LYS A 537 -17.03 1.85 18.74
N THR A 538 -17.72 2.99 18.70
CA THR A 538 -17.29 4.14 17.88
C THR A 538 -15.89 4.58 18.30
N GLY A 539 -15.01 4.87 17.33
CA GLY A 539 -13.61 5.23 17.59
C GLY A 539 -12.68 4.05 17.91
N HIS A 540 -13.16 2.80 17.86
CA HIS A 540 -12.36 1.62 18.24
C HIS A 540 -11.84 0.78 17.07
N VAL A 541 -11.88 1.29 15.84
CA VAL A 541 -11.38 0.58 14.66
C VAL A 541 -10.25 1.38 14.02
N LEU A 542 -9.13 0.71 13.74
CA LEU A 542 -7.85 1.31 13.39
C LEU A 542 -7.35 0.78 12.05
N TYR A 543 -6.63 1.59 11.29
CA TYR A 543 -5.94 1.12 10.09
C TYR A 543 -4.68 0.30 10.44
N GLY A 544 -4.48 -0.81 9.73
CA GLY A 544 -3.30 -1.69 9.85
C GLY A 544 -2.95 -2.33 8.52
N SER A 545 -1.67 -2.59 8.23
CA SER A 545 -1.24 -3.21 6.96
C SER A 545 -0.71 -4.64 7.06
N ASP A 546 -0.13 -5.02 8.21
CA ASP A 546 0.64 -6.27 8.42
C ASP A 546 1.91 -6.35 7.54
N PHE A 547 2.40 -5.23 7.02
CA PHE A 547 3.65 -5.20 6.26
C PHE A 547 4.85 -5.51 7.18
N PRO A 548 5.89 -6.24 6.74
CA PRO A 548 6.11 -6.82 5.40
C PRO A 548 5.66 -8.28 5.29
N TYR A 549 4.94 -8.81 6.28
CA TYR A 549 4.48 -10.21 6.27
C TYR A 549 3.32 -10.39 5.29
N ALA A 550 2.41 -9.42 5.23
CA ALA A 550 1.47 -9.27 4.14
C ALA A 550 2.20 -8.80 2.86
N PRO A 551 2.04 -9.53 1.73
CA PRO A 551 2.54 -9.07 0.44
C PRO A 551 1.89 -7.74 0.04
N VAL A 552 2.64 -6.87 -0.63
CA VAL A 552 2.16 -5.55 -1.07
C VAL A 552 0.91 -5.67 -1.95
N GLU A 553 0.84 -6.68 -2.81
CA GLU A 553 -0.32 -6.94 -3.66
C GLU A 553 -1.57 -7.29 -2.85
N THR A 554 -1.40 -7.97 -1.71
CA THR A 554 -2.49 -8.28 -0.79
C THR A 554 -2.93 -7.03 -0.03
N ILE A 555 -1.98 -6.21 0.45
CA ILE A 555 -2.28 -4.93 1.11
C ILE A 555 -3.07 -4.03 0.15
N ASN A 556 -2.63 -3.90 -1.11
CA ASN A 556 -3.32 -3.12 -2.14
C ASN A 556 -4.79 -3.55 -2.28
N LYS A 557 -5.06 -4.87 -2.34
CA LYS A 557 -6.42 -5.41 -2.46
C LYS A 557 -7.29 -5.07 -1.27
N TYR A 558 -6.79 -5.25 -0.05
CA TYR A 558 -7.57 -4.93 1.16
C TYR A 558 -7.82 -3.43 1.30
N VAL A 559 -6.86 -2.60 0.90
CA VAL A 559 -7.02 -1.15 0.87
C VAL A 559 -8.05 -0.73 -0.17
N GLU A 560 -8.05 -1.33 -1.37
CA GLU A 560 -9.07 -1.10 -2.39
C GLU A 560 -10.47 -1.48 -1.88
N MET A 561 -10.64 -2.67 -1.29
CA MET A 561 -11.92 -3.11 -0.70
C MET A 561 -12.41 -2.16 0.40
N MET A 562 -11.50 -1.66 1.23
CA MET A 562 -11.81 -0.72 2.30
C MET A 562 -12.21 0.65 1.74
N GLU A 563 -11.51 1.15 0.73
CA GLU A 563 -11.85 2.41 0.05
C GLU A 563 -13.20 2.32 -0.67
N ASP A 564 -13.50 1.19 -1.31
CA ASP A 564 -14.80 0.93 -1.94
C ASP A 564 -15.93 0.92 -0.91
N PHE A 565 -15.72 0.31 0.26
CA PHE A 565 -16.68 0.36 1.36
C PHE A 565 -16.97 1.80 1.78
N PHE A 566 -15.92 2.60 2.02
CA PHE A 566 -16.05 3.99 2.45
C PHE A 566 -16.66 4.92 1.40
N ALA A 567 -16.49 4.62 0.11
CA ALA A 567 -17.13 5.38 -0.96
C ALA A 567 -18.67 5.35 -0.88
N HIS A 568 -19.24 4.34 -0.20
CA HIS A 568 -20.69 4.15 -0.03
C HIS A 568 -21.20 4.56 1.37
N GLY A 569 -20.35 5.22 2.16
CA GLY A 569 -20.62 5.62 3.55
C GLY A 569 -19.69 4.90 4.54
N GLY A 570 -19.38 5.55 5.67
CA GLY A 570 -18.53 4.98 6.72
C GLY A 570 -17.64 6.01 7.40
N GLU A 571 -16.92 5.57 8.43
CA GLU A 571 -16.07 6.42 9.28
C GLU A 571 -14.62 6.45 8.75
N LYS A 572 -14.41 6.80 7.48
CA LYS A 572 -13.11 6.69 6.79
C LYS A 572 -11.99 7.43 7.52
N GLU A 573 -12.19 8.70 7.82
CA GLU A 573 -11.19 9.56 8.45
C GLU A 573 -10.90 9.11 9.89
N GLU A 574 -11.94 8.64 10.59
CA GLU A 574 -11.83 8.10 11.94
C GLU A 574 -10.96 6.83 11.97
N ILE A 575 -11.23 5.89 11.06
CA ILE A 575 -10.49 4.62 10.97
C ILE A 575 -9.08 4.83 10.43
N ALA A 576 -8.94 5.69 9.42
CA ALA A 576 -7.65 6.03 8.84
C ALA A 576 -6.73 6.69 9.87
N ARG A 577 -7.27 7.49 10.80
CA ARG A 577 -6.47 8.32 11.70
C ARG A 577 -7.11 8.64 13.04
N GLY A 578 -8.37 9.07 13.08
CA GLY A 578 -9.01 9.63 14.28
C GLY A 578 -8.82 8.75 15.52
N ALA A 579 -9.19 7.47 15.41
CA ALA A 579 -9.04 6.48 16.48
C ALA A 579 -7.57 6.31 16.93
N ALA A 580 -6.62 6.32 16.00
CA ALA A 580 -5.21 6.22 16.32
C ALA A 580 -4.67 7.48 17.01
N VAL A 581 -5.15 8.68 16.65
CA VAL A 581 -4.75 9.93 17.32
C VAL A 581 -5.26 9.98 18.77
N GLU A 582 -6.43 9.42 19.05
CA GLU A 582 -6.93 9.28 20.44
C GLU A 582 -6.03 8.37 21.29
N LEU A 583 -5.49 7.30 20.69
CA LEU A 583 -4.53 6.42 21.34
C LEU A 583 -3.15 7.06 21.48
N PHE A 584 -2.72 7.83 20.48
CA PHE A 584 -1.38 8.37 20.35
C PHE A 584 -1.42 9.89 20.05
N PRO A 585 -1.72 10.75 21.05
CA PRO A 585 -1.93 12.18 20.84
C PRO A 585 -0.75 12.92 20.20
N ARG A 586 0.48 12.40 20.35
CA ARG A 586 1.68 12.99 19.73
C ARG A 586 1.67 12.97 18.20
N PHE A 587 0.78 12.19 17.59
CA PHE A 587 0.59 12.21 16.14
C PHE A 587 -0.51 13.18 15.70
N GLN A 588 -1.10 13.97 16.60
CA GLN A 588 -2.03 15.02 16.19
C GLN A 588 -1.30 16.05 15.30
N ILE A 589 -1.98 16.51 14.25
CA ILE A 589 -1.45 17.61 13.41
C ILE A 589 -1.97 18.89 14.06
N GLU A 590 -1.10 19.71 14.63
CA GLU A 590 -1.47 21.03 15.11
C GLU A 590 -1.94 21.90 13.92
N GLU A 591 -3.11 22.53 14.03
CA GLU A 591 -3.65 23.44 13.02
C GLU A 591 -2.86 24.76 12.90
N ASP A 592 -1.93 25.03 13.83
CA ASP A 592 -1.24 26.33 14.00
C ASP A 592 -0.13 26.63 12.97
N ASN A 593 0.16 25.73 12.04
CA ASN A 593 1.09 26.01 10.92
C ASN A 593 0.40 26.52 9.65
N LYS A 594 -0.76 27.19 9.79
CA LYS A 594 -1.37 28.00 8.70
C LYS A 594 -0.75 29.38 8.53
N GLU A 595 0.15 29.82 9.41
CA GLU A 595 0.84 31.13 9.29
C GLU A 595 2.23 31.07 8.65
N LEU A 596 2.68 29.90 8.14
CA LEU A 596 3.99 29.76 7.48
C LEU A 596 3.96 29.06 6.10
N LEU A 597 2.80 29.03 5.45
CA LEU A 597 2.63 28.72 4.02
C LEU A 597 1.77 29.81 3.39
#